data_AF-A0A7L3HLV5-F1
#
_entry.id   AF-A0A7L3HLV5-F1
#
_cell.length_a   1.000
_cell.length_b   1.000
_cell.length_c   1.000
_cell.angle_alpha   90.00
_cell.angle_beta   90.00
_cell.angle_gamma   90.00
#
_symmetry.space_group_name_H-M   'P 1'
#
loop_
_entity.id
_entity.type
_entity.pdbx_description
1 polymer ?
#
loop_
_entity_poly.entity_id
_entity_poly.type
_entity_poly.pdbx_seq_one_letter_code
_entity_poly.pdbx_strand_id
1 'polypeptide(L)'
;YPENITPESEDVEPKPMVIGTNNVFEVGCYSQAMKVGDNNVIESKAFVGRNVILTSGCIIGACCNVNTYEVIPENTVIYGADCLRRVQTERPQ
;
A
#
# COMPACT_ATOMS: atom_id res chain seq x y z
N TYR A 1 1.22 42.93 28.02
CA TYR A 1 1.15 41.46 28.10
C TYR A 1 1.48 40.94 26.71
N PRO A 2 2.57 40.18 26.53
CA PRO A 2 2.95 39.71 25.19
C PRO A 2 1.96 38.64 24.74
N GLU A 3 1.54 38.76 23.48
CA GLU A 3 0.66 37.83 22.80
C GLU A 3 1.32 36.46 22.69
N ASN A 4 0.61 35.42 23.10
CA ASN A 4 1.03 34.03 22.94
C ASN A 4 1.03 33.70 21.45
N ILE A 5 2.22 33.72 20.84
CA ILE A 5 2.49 33.09 19.55
C ILE A 5 2.43 31.58 19.81
N THR A 6 1.25 30.99 19.67
CA THR A 6 1.12 29.54 19.50
C THR A 6 1.81 29.18 18.19
N PRO A 7 2.75 28.21 18.15
CA PRO A 7 3.30 27.78 16.89
C PRO A 7 2.15 27.26 16.04
N GLU A 8 2.00 27.80 14.84
CA GLU A 8 1.12 27.24 13.80
C GLU A 8 1.52 25.79 13.65
N SER A 9 0.78 24.88 14.28
CA SER A 9 0.80 23.49 13.92
C SER A 9 0.30 23.47 12.49
N GLU A 10 1.23 23.37 11.52
CA GLU A 10 0.89 23.13 10.13
C GLU A 10 -0.22 22.09 10.12
N ASP A 11 -1.41 22.49 9.67
CA ASP A 11 -2.53 21.62 9.43
C ASP A 11 -2.10 20.63 8.34
N VAL A 12 -1.36 19.60 8.73
CA VAL A 12 -1.16 18.42 7.91
C VAL A 12 -2.51 17.73 7.94
N GLU A 13 -3.43 18.23 7.11
CA GLU A 13 -4.72 17.61 6.89
C GLU A 13 -4.48 16.10 6.75
N PRO A 14 -5.19 15.25 7.52
CA PRO A 14 -5.01 13.82 7.43
C PRO A 14 -5.35 13.40 6.00
N LYS A 15 -4.30 13.20 5.19
CA LYS A 15 -4.47 12.88 3.78
C LYS A 15 -5.28 11.59 3.68
N PRO A 16 -6.45 11.61 3.02
CA PRO A 16 -7.30 10.45 2.96
C PRO A 16 -6.60 9.33 2.19
N MET A 17 -6.79 8.09 2.64
CA MET A 17 -6.41 6.91 1.89
C MET A 17 -7.39 6.72 0.73
N VAL A 18 -6.87 6.53 -0.48
CA VAL A 18 -7.70 6.28 -1.68
C VAL A 18 -7.58 4.81 -2.04
N ILE A 19 -8.71 4.10 -2.12
CA ILE A 19 -8.77 2.69 -2.53
C ILE A 19 -9.68 2.61 -3.77
N GLY A 20 -9.16 2.02 -4.85
CA GLY A 20 -9.89 1.80 -6.09
C GLY A 20 -10.88 0.64 -6.00
N THR A 21 -11.28 0.13 -7.15
CA THR A 21 -12.32 -0.87 -7.33
C THR A 21 -11.76 -2.29 -7.33
N ASN A 22 -12.56 -3.25 -6.87
CA ASN A 22 -12.25 -4.68 -6.98
C ASN A 22 -10.95 -5.11 -6.28
N ASN A 23 -10.58 -4.42 -5.21
CA ASN A 23 -9.47 -4.83 -4.35
C ASN A 23 -9.91 -5.90 -3.35
N VAL A 24 -9.04 -6.87 -3.08
CA VAL A 24 -9.27 -7.95 -2.12
C VAL A 24 -8.30 -7.78 -0.96
N PHE A 25 -8.83 -7.71 0.26
CA PHE A 25 -8.05 -7.64 1.48
C PHE A 25 -8.37 -8.89 2.31
N GLU A 26 -7.40 -9.79 2.44
CA GLU A 26 -7.58 -11.03 3.18
C GLU A 26 -7.43 -10.86 4.70
N VAL A 27 -7.72 -11.94 5.42
CA VAL A 27 -7.76 -11.96 6.88
C VAL A 27 -6.39 -11.66 7.47
N GLY A 28 -6.35 -10.69 8.40
CA GLY A 28 -5.13 -10.32 9.11
C GLY A 28 -4.13 -9.54 8.28
N CYS A 29 -4.49 -9.07 7.07
CA CYS A 29 -3.68 -8.10 6.37
C CYS A 29 -3.69 -6.74 7.08
N TYR A 30 -2.67 -5.93 6.83
CA TYR A 30 -2.52 -4.60 7.40
C TYR A 30 -2.01 -3.65 6.32
N SER A 31 -2.86 -2.74 5.85
CA SER A 31 -2.51 -1.78 4.81
C SER A 31 -2.53 -0.35 5.35
N GLN A 32 -1.41 0.34 5.25
CA GLN A 32 -1.27 1.77 5.53
C GLN A 32 -1.08 2.60 4.24
N ALA A 33 -1.03 1.97 3.07
CA ALA A 33 -0.75 2.63 1.79
C ALA A 33 -1.69 3.83 1.57
N MET A 34 -1.15 5.01 1.27
CA MET A 34 -1.99 6.20 1.03
C MET A 34 -2.86 6.08 -0.22
N LYS A 35 -2.45 5.23 -1.17
CA LYS A 35 -3.16 5.01 -2.43
C LYS A 35 -3.07 3.56 -2.87
N VAL A 36 -4.23 2.98 -3.16
CA VAL A 36 -4.43 1.65 -3.74
C VAL A 36 -5.29 1.81 -4.98
N GLY A 37 -4.80 1.39 -6.16
CA GLY A 37 -5.56 1.44 -7.41
C GLY A 37 -6.59 0.31 -7.50
N ASP A 38 -6.76 -0.27 -8.68
CA ASP A 38 -7.83 -1.22 -8.96
C ASP A 38 -7.33 -2.67 -9.05
N ASN A 39 -8.18 -3.64 -8.72
CA ASN A 39 -7.92 -5.07 -8.90
C ASN A 39 -6.67 -5.59 -8.15
N ASN A 40 -6.32 -4.98 -7.01
CA ASN A 40 -5.21 -5.48 -6.20
C ASN A 40 -5.67 -6.57 -5.22
N VAL A 41 -4.77 -7.47 -4.88
CA VAL A 41 -5.02 -8.52 -3.88
C VAL A 41 -3.98 -8.40 -2.79
N ILE A 42 -4.40 -8.23 -1.54
CA ILE A 42 -3.55 -8.25 -0.36
C ILE A 42 -3.88 -9.51 0.42
N GLU A 43 -2.97 -10.48 0.38
CA GLU A 43 -3.13 -11.78 1.02
C GLU A 43 -2.98 -11.70 2.55
N SER A 44 -3.31 -12.82 3.18
CA SER A 44 -3.36 -12.98 4.64
C SER A 44 -2.02 -12.62 5.29
N LYS A 45 -2.07 -11.85 6.39
CA LYS A 45 -0.89 -11.39 7.15
C LYS A 45 0.10 -10.51 6.37
N ALA A 46 -0.27 -10.03 5.18
CA ALA A 46 0.56 -9.07 4.46
C ALA A 46 0.54 -7.70 5.16
N PHE A 47 1.67 -7.01 5.13
CA PHE A 47 1.84 -5.65 5.62
C PHE A 47 2.20 -4.72 4.46
N VAL A 48 1.46 -3.63 4.31
CA VAL A 48 1.76 -2.58 3.32
C VAL A 48 1.97 -1.27 4.07
N GLY A 49 3.14 -0.67 3.89
CA GLY A 49 3.58 0.54 4.58
C GLY A 49 2.91 1.81 4.06
N ARG A 50 2.96 2.87 4.88
CA ARG A 50 2.32 4.16 4.58
C ARG A 50 2.82 4.80 3.29
N ASN A 51 4.09 4.60 2.97
CA ASN A 51 4.74 5.26 1.84
C ASN A 51 4.67 4.45 0.54
N VAL A 52 3.91 3.34 0.54
CA VAL A 52 3.68 2.53 -0.65
C VAL A 52 2.48 3.08 -1.41
N ILE A 53 2.60 3.13 -2.73
CA ILE A 53 1.49 3.37 -3.65
C ILE A 53 1.27 2.10 -4.46
N LEU A 54 0.13 1.46 -4.26
CA LEU A 54 -0.32 0.35 -5.09
C LEU A 54 -1.03 0.91 -6.32
N THR A 55 -0.57 0.50 -7.50
CA THR A 55 -1.24 0.84 -8.76
C THR A 55 -2.37 -0.15 -9.00
N SER A 56 -2.41 -0.84 -10.15
CA SER A 56 -3.51 -1.73 -10.51
C SER A 56 -3.01 -3.13 -10.87
N GLY A 57 -3.79 -4.15 -10.49
CA GLY A 57 -3.45 -5.56 -10.72
C GLY A 57 -2.26 -6.06 -9.90
N CYS A 58 -1.90 -5.38 -8.80
CA CYS A 58 -0.82 -5.84 -7.93
C CYS A 58 -1.31 -6.92 -6.97
N ILE A 59 -0.45 -7.90 -6.67
CA ILE A 59 -0.74 -8.95 -5.70
C ILE A 59 0.34 -8.93 -4.63
N ILE A 60 -0.06 -8.81 -3.37
CA ILE A 60 0.81 -8.84 -2.20
C ILE A 60 0.59 -10.18 -1.51
N GLY A 61 1.61 -11.03 -1.55
CA GLY A 61 1.57 -12.39 -1.05
C GLY A 61 1.52 -12.46 0.48
N ALA A 62 1.09 -13.61 0.99
CA ALA A 62 0.88 -13.84 2.40
C ALA A 62 2.19 -13.64 3.19
N CYS A 63 2.08 -13.04 4.38
CA CYS A 63 3.21 -12.69 5.24
C CYS A 63 4.27 -11.76 4.61
N CYS A 64 3.99 -11.12 3.46
CA CYS A 64 4.92 -10.15 2.87
C CYS A 64 4.89 -8.82 3.65
N ASN A 65 6.06 -8.19 3.80
CA ASN A 65 6.18 -6.87 4.43
C ASN A 65 6.70 -5.85 3.42
N VAL A 66 5.76 -5.12 2.81
CA VAL A 66 6.04 -4.09 1.82
C VAL A 66 6.13 -2.75 2.54
N ASN A 67 7.28 -2.46 3.13
CA ASN A 67 7.57 -1.15 3.74
C ASN A 67 8.59 -0.35 2.91
N THR A 68 8.42 -0.38 1.59
CA THR A 68 9.27 0.37 0.67
C THR A 68 8.66 1.74 0.36
N TYR A 69 9.52 2.73 0.11
CA TYR A 69 9.11 4.09 -0.26
C TYR A 69 9.06 4.18 -1.79
N GLU A 70 8.23 3.34 -2.41
CA GLU A 70 8.16 3.23 -3.87
C GLU A 70 6.72 3.05 -4.36
N VAL A 71 6.54 3.34 -5.65
CA VAL A 71 5.30 3.07 -6.37
C VAL A 71 5.40 1.67 -6.96
N ILE A 72 4.50 0.77 -6.56
CA ILE A 72 4.46 -0.58 -7.12
C ILE A 72 3.89 -0.49 -8.53
N PRO A 73 4.62 -0.94 -9.57
CA PRO A 73 4.13 -0.88 -10.94
C PRO A 73 2.97 -1.87 -11.15
N GLU A 74 2.16 -1.59 -12.18
CA GLU A 74 0.98 -2.41 -12.49
C GLU A 74 1.37 -3.86 -12.78
N ASN A 75 0.48 -4.81 -12.47
CA ASN A 75 0.69 -6.25 -12.68
C ASN A 75 1.94 -6.83 -11.96
N THR A 76 2.33 -6.21 -10.84
CA THR A 76 3.44 -6.70 -10.00
C THR A 76 2.93 -7.66 -8.94
N VAL A 77 3.58 -8.81 -8.82
CA VAL A 77 3.31 -9.78 -7.75
C VAL A 77 4.50 -9.80 -6.80
N ILE A 78 4.25 -9.43 -5.55
CA ILE A 78 5.21 -9.53 -4.46
C ILE A 78 4.85 -10.78 -3.67
N TYR A 79 5.79 -11.70 -3.49
CA TYR A 79 5.52 -12.95 -2.78
C TYR A 79 6.78 -13.46 -2.04
N GLY A 80 6.55 -14.38 -1.11
CA GLY A 80 7.60 -15.02 -0.33
C GLY A 80 8.04 -14.21 0.89
N ALA A 81 8.58 -14.91 1.89
CA ALA A 81 9.09 -14.30 3.12
C ALA A 81 10.23 -13.30 2.86
N ASP A 82 10.96 -13.50 1.76
CA ASP A 82 12.05 -12.64 1.31
C ASP A 82 11.56 -11.35 0.60
N CYS A 83 10.24 -11.12 0.52
CA CYS A 83 9.62 -10.02 -0.22
C CYS A 83 10.12 -9.95 -1.68
N LEU A 84 10.24 -11.12 -2.31
CA LEU A 84 10.68 -11.22 -3.69
C LEU A 84 9.60 -10.67 -4.60
N ARG A 85 10.03 -9.81 -5.52
CA ARG A 85 9.17 -9.17 -6.51
C ARG A 85 9.32 -9.92 -7.83
N ARG A 86 8.24 -10.48 -8.37
CA ARG A 86 8.16 -10.83 -9.78
C ARG A 86 7.17 -9.91 -10.46
N VAL A 87 7.62 -9.29 -11.54
CA VAL A 87 6.69 -8.69 -12.51
C VAL A 87 6.05 -9.86 -13.25
N GLN A 88 4.76 -10.09 -13.04
CA GLN A 88 4.06 -11.13 -13.76
C GLN A 88 3.63 -10.55 -15.10
N THR A 89 4.45 -10.75 -16.13
CA THR A 89 4.15 -10.31 -17.50
C THR A 89 3.13 -11.20 -18.21
N GLU A 90 2.75 -12.35 -17.65
CA GLU A 90 1.82 -13.29 -18.32
C GLU A 90 0.79 -13.87 -17.35
N ARG A 91 -0.49 -13.75 -17.75
CA ARG A 91 -1.62 -14.51 -17.19
C ARG A 91 -1.30 -16.01 -17.35
N PRO A 92 -1.42 -16.85 -16.30
CA PRO A 92 -1.46 -18.29 -16.52
C PRO A 92 -2.69 -18.61 -17.36
N GLN A 93 -2.52 -19.47 -18.38
CA GLN A 93 -3.58 -19.97 -19.26
C GLN A 93 -4.65 -20.76 -18.50
#